data_AF-S6TWG5-F1
#
_entry.id   AF-S6TWG5-F1
#
_cell.length_a   1.000
_cell.length_b   1.000
_cell.length_c   1.000
_cell.angle_alpha   90.00
_cell.angle_beta   90.00
_cell.angle_gamma   90.00
#
_symmetry.space_group_name_H-M   'P 1'
#
loop_
_entity.id
_entity.type
_entity.pdbx_description
1 polymer ?
#
loop_
_entity_poly.entity_id
_entity_poly.type
_entity_poly.pdbx_seq_one_letter_code
_entity_poly.pdbx_strand_id
1 'polypeptide(L)'
;ASQSAANNLGGALNFSVENRTVKRVKFRYNVAKPITTEGLSKLSKGLGEAFLDNTTKAKLAELADPLNARYTGKKPDEVIQAQLDGLEALFADVPPPKDNDKQYKALRDLKRAAVEHRASANKHSVMDNARFETSKTNLSGLTSESILTKIMSSVRDASAPGNAARVAEFMRQDPKLRAMLKEMEGSIGTLARVRLEPKDSLVDKIDEGSLNGTMTQSDLSSLLEDRNEMRIKRLVVFHTATQAENFTSPTPLVSYNSGANMSVTKTLGRINFVYGADQDKPIGYTFDGELSRPSASLREAAGDLKKEGFELKS
;
A
#
# COMPACT_ATOMS: atom_id res chain seq x y z
N ALA A 1 0.90 -27.36 9.62
CA ALA A 1 0.06 -26.87 10.73
C ALA A 1 -0.93 -25.87 10.16
N SER A 2 -2.22 -26.11 10.32
CA SER A 2 -3.27 -25.11 10.04
C SER A 2 -3.11 -23.96 11.04
N GLN A 3 -3.31 -22.72 10.57
CA GLN A 3 -3.11 -21.53 11.41
C GLN A 3 -4.24 -21.47 12.45
N SER A 4 -3.91 -21.62 13.74
CA SER A 4 -4.84 -21.30 14.83
C SER A 4 -4.57 -19.90 15.38
N ALA A 5 -5.61 -19.08 15.30
CA ALA A 5 -6.09 -17.97 16.11
C ALA A 5 -5.26 -17.20 17.17
N ALA A 6 -4.11 -17.68 17.66
CA ALA A 6 -3.61 -17.18 18.95
C ALA A 6 -2.53 -16.10 18.85
N ASN A 7 -1.91 -15.86 17.69
CA ASN A 7 -0.75 -14.96 17.61
C ASN A 7 -0.66 -14.20 16.28
N ASN A 8 -0.12 -12.97 16.36
CA ASN A 8 0.43 -12.29 15.18
C ASN A 8 1.56 -13.17 14.63
N LEU A 9 1.34 -13.74 13.44
CA LEU A 9 2.30 -14.63 12.79
C LEU A 9 2.96 -13.88 11.64
N GLY A 10 4.29 -13.83 11.61
CA GLY A 10 5.02 -13.19 10.52
C GLY A 10 6.18 -14.06 10.07
N GLY A 11 6.36 -14.16 8.75
CA GLY A 11 7.49 -14.84 8.13
C GLY A 11 8.33 -13.86 7.32
N ALA A 12 9.64 -14.08 7.29
CA ALA A 12 10.56 -13.37 6.42
C ALA A 12 11.52 -14.37 5.76
N LEU A 13 11.56 -14.36 4.43
CA LEU A 13 12.54 -15.09 3.64
C LEU A 13 13.44 -14.07 2.93
N ASN A 14 14.75 -14.21 3.11
CA ASN A 14 15.75 -13.35 2.49
C ASN A 14 16.57 -14.19 1.51
N PHE A 15 16.60 -13.79 0.24
CA PHE A 15 17.42 -14.42 -0.79
C PHE A 15 18.32 -13.36 -1.44
N SER A 16 19.63 -13.62 -1.50
CA SER A 16 20.59 -12.78 -2.22
C SER A 16 20.97 -13.48 -3.51
N VAL A 17 20.68 -12.87 -4.67
CA VAL A 17 20.92 -13.50 -5.98
C VAL A 17 22.31 -13.13 -6.53
N GLU A 18 22.80 -11.95 -6.16
CA GLU A 18 24.13 -11.41 -6.53
C GLU A 18 24.60 -10.44 -5.43
N ASN A 19 25.89 -10.09 -5.36
CA ASN A 19 26.46 -9.09 -4.42
C ASN A 19 25.79 -7.69 -4.46
N ARG A 20 24.79 -7.48 -5.33
CA ARG A 20 24.16 -6.18 -5.64
C ARG A 20 22.63 -6.20 -5.66
N THR A 21 21.98 -7.36 -5.50
CA THR A 21 20.50 -7.47 -5.50
C THR A 21 20.03 -8.33 -4.35
N VAL A 22 19.38 -7.69 -3.37
CA VAL A 22 18.77 -8.37 -2.22
C VAL A 22 17.26 -8.48 -2.46
N LYS A 23 16.73 -9.71 -2.49
CA LYS A 23 15.30 -9.98 -2.55
C LYS A 23 14.80 -10.38 -1.15
N ARG A 24 13.72 -9.75 -0.69
CA ARG A 24 13.10 -10.06 0.62
C ARG A 24 11.61 -10.27 0.45
N VAL A 25 11.12 -11.44 0.83
CA VAL A 25 9.69 -11.71 0.99
C VAL A 25 9.37 -11.57 2.46
N LYS A 26 8.42 -10.71 2.81
CA LYS A 26 7.92 -10.55 4.18
C LYS A 26 6.42 -10.58 4.16
N PHE A 27 5.83 -11.36 5.04
CA PHE A 27 4.39 -11.34 5.27
C PHE A 27 4.10 -11.27 6.77
N ARG A 28 2.94 -10.72 7.10
CA ARG A 28 2.44 -10.60 8.47
C ARG A 28 0.94 -10.82 8.48
N TYR A 29 0.52 -11.63 9.43
CA TYR A 29 -0.85 -11.74 9.89
C TYR A 29 -1.00 -10.98 11.19
N ASN A 30 -2.12 -10.27 11.31
CA ASN A 30 -2.54 -9.67 12.57
C ASN A 30 -3.81 -10.34 13.06
N VAL A 31 -3.97 -10.41 14.38
CA VAL A 31 -5.25 -10.77 14.99
C VAL A 31 -6.31 -9.81 14.46
N ALA A 32 -7.37 -10.36 13.88
CA ALA A 32 -8.43 -9.57 13.27
C ALA A 32 -9.22 -8.80 14.34
N LYS A 33 -9.57 -7.55 14.03
CA LYS A 33 -10.33 -6.69 14.93
C LYS A 33 -11.77 -6.56 14.46
N PRO A 34 -12.75 -6.55 15.38
CA PRO A 34 -14.12 -6.35 14.97
C PRO A 34 -14.30 -4.91 14.45
N ILE A 35 -15.09 -4.74 13.40
CA ILE A 35 -15.53 -3.41 12.99
C ILE A 35 -16.36 -2.77 14.10
N THR A 36 -16.18 -1.47 14.30
CA THR A 36 -16.95 -0.67 15.26
C THR A 36 -18.16 -0.05 14.59
N THR A 37 -19.13 0.45 15.37
CA THR A 37 -20.27 1.23 14.85
C THR A 37 -19.82 2.45 14.04
N GLU A 38 -18.76 3.13 14.48
CA GLU A 38 -18.17 4.24 13.73
C GLU A 38 -17.58 3.77 12.38
N GLY A 39 -16.91 2.62 12.39
CA GLY A 39 -16.40 1.98 11.17
C GLY A 39 -17.51 1.65 10.18
N LEU A 40 -18.63 1.08 10.66
CA LEU A 40 -19.81 0.79 9.84
C LEU A 40 -20.44 2.06 9.25
N SER A 41 -20.54 3.13 10.03
CA SER A 41 -21.05 4.42 9.56
C SER A 41 -20.16 5.00 8.44
N LYS A 42 -18.83 4.97 8.62
CA LYS A 42 -17.88 5.39 7.58
C LYS A 42 -17.98 4.53 6.33
N LEU A 43 -18.14 3.21 6.49
CA LEU A 43 -18.29 2.28 5.39
C LEU A 43 -19.57 2.55 4.59
N SER A 44 -20.71 2.68 5.28
CA SER A 44 -22.00 3.00 4.65
C SER A 44 -21.97 4.34 3.92
N LYS A 45 -21.34 5.37 4.53
CA LYS A 45 -21.12 6.66 3.88
C LYS A 45 -20.27 6.54 2.61
N GLY A 46 -19.15 5.82 2.66
CA GLY A 46 -18.28 5.59 1.50
C GLY A 46 -19.00 4.87 0.35
N LEU A 47 -19.86 3.89 0.67
CA LEU A 47 -20.73 3.23 -0.30
C LEU A 47 -21.74 4.21 -0.91
N GLY A 48 -22.39 5.05 -0.10
CA GLY A 48 -23.36 6.05 -0.58
C GLY A 48 -22.74 7.17 -1.43
N GLU A 49 -21.47 7.52 -1.20
CA GLU A 49 -20.70 8.46 -2.03
C GLU A 49 -20.28 7.84 -3.38
N ALA A 50 -20.11 6.52 -3.44
CA ALA A 50 -19.71 5.81 -4.66
C ALA A 50 -20.90 5.34 -5.52
N PHE A 51 -22.04 5.03 -4.89
CA PHE A 51 -23.26 4.54 -5.54
C PHE A 51 -24.40 5.54 -5.34
N LEU A 52 -24.59 6.40 -6.35
CA LEU A 52 -25.42 7.60 -6.24
C LEU A 52 -26.90 7.38 -6.57
N ASP A 53 -27.28 6.19 -7.02
CA ASP A 53 -28.66 5.88 -7.38
C ASP A 53 -29.60 5.90 -6.15
N ASN A 54 -30.85 6.28 -6.39
CA ASN A 54 -31.82 6.48 -5.30
C ASN A 54 -32.15 5.18 -4.57
N THR A 55 -32.11 4.05 -5.27
CA THR A 55 -32.39 2.72 -4.69
C THR A 55 -31.31 2.35 -3.68
N THR A 56 -30.03 2.49 -4.04
CA THR A 56 -28.91 2.23 -3.14
C THR A 56 -28.94 3.17 -1.94
N LYS A 57 -29.16 4.47 -2.15
CA LYS A 57 -29.26 5.45 -1.05
C LYS A 57 -30.38 5.11 -0.06
N ALA A 58 -31.56 4.75 -0.56
CA ALA A 58 -32.69 4.36 0.28
C ALA A 58 -32.36 3.11 1.12
N LYS A 59 -31.78 2.08 0.50
CA LYS A 59 -31.39 0.85 1.21
C LYS A 59 -30.26 1.08 2.22
N LEU A 60 -29.29 1.94 1.92
CA LEU A 60 -28.24 2.31 2.87
C LEU A 60 -28.81 3.06 4.08
N ALA A 61 -29.78 3.95 3.87
CA ALA A 61 -30.48 4.65 4.95
C ALA A 61 -31.31 3.68 5.80
N GLU A 62 -32.02 2.74 5.16
CA GLU A 62 -32.77 1.67 5.84
C GLU A 62 -31.86 0.80 6.71
N LEU A 63 -30.68 0.44 6.20
CA LEU A 63 -29.67 -0.32 6.96
C LEU A 63 -29.03 0.49 8.09
N ALA A 64 -29.02 1.82 8.01
CA ALA A 64 -28.48 2.68 9.06
C ALA A 64 -29.49 2.99 10.17
N ASP A 65 -30.78 2.71 9.95
CA ASP A 65 -31.84 2.98 10.93
C ASP A 65 -31.76 2.01 12.13
N PRO A 66 -31.52 2.50 13.36
CA PRO A 66 -31.46 1.64 14.54
C PRO A 66 -32.79 0.92 14.83
N LEU A 67 -33.91 1.37 14.26
CA LEU A 67 -35.23 0.76 14.40
C LEU A 67 -35.54 -0.30 13.34
N ASN A 68 -34.59 -0.59 12.43
CA ASN A 68 -34.79 -1.63 11.42
C ASN A 68 -35.13 -2.98 12.10
N ALA A 69 -36.17 -3.67 11.60
CA ALA A 69 -36.64 -4.95 12.13
C ALA A 69 -35.53 -6.02 12.18
N ARG A 70 -34.50 -5.90 11.33
CA ARG A 70 -33.31 -6.74 11.33
C ARG A 70 -32.56 -6.72 12.67
N TYR A 71 -32.69 -5.64 13.46
CA TYR A 71 -31.95 -5.43 14.71
C TYR A 71 -32.76 -5.79 15.95
N THR A 72 -34.05 -6.09 15.82
CA THR A 72 -34.93 -6.39 16.96
C THR A 72 -34.43 -7.60 17.76
N GLY A 73 -34.25 -7.40 19.06
CA GLY A 73 -33.83 -8.46 19.99
C GLY A 73 -32.35 -8.86 19.88
N LYS A 74 -31.55 -8.20 19.05
CA LYS A 74 -30.11 -8.45 18.89
C LYS A 74 -29.29 -7.68 19.93
N LYS A 75 -28.20 -8.28 20.41
CA LYS A 75 -27.16 -7.62 21.19
C LYS A 75 -26.35 -6.66 20.32
N PRO A 76 -25.62 -5.69 20.89
CA PRO A 76 -24.83 -4.72 20.11
C PRO A 76 -23.91 -5.35 19.05
N ASP A 77 -23.19 -6.42 19.39
CA ASP A 77 -22.29 -7.11 18.44
C ASP A 77 -23.07 -7.83 17.32
N GLU A 78 -24.25 -8.37 17.63
CA GLU A 78 -25.12 -9.02 16.65
C GLU A 78 -25.79 -8.00 15.71
N VAL A 79 -26.02 -6.77 16.17
CA VAL A 79 -26.48 -5.65 15.34
C VAL A 79 -25.40 -5.26 14.35
N ILE A 80 -24.14 -5.15 14.78
CA ILE A 80 -22.99 -4.85 13.92
C ILE A 80 -22.88 -5.91 12.81
N GLN A 81 -22.91 -7.19 13.16
CA GLN A 81 -22.87 -8.28 12.19
C GLN A 81 -24.06 -8.19 11.22
N ALA A 82 -25.29 -8.01 11.73
CA ALA A 82 -26.48 -7.97 10.89
C ALA A 82 -26.49 -6.77 9.93
N GLN A 83 -25.97 -5.61 10.35
CA GLN A 83 -25.81 -4.46 9.48
C GLN A 83 -24.78 -4.73 8.38
N LEU A 84 -23.65 -5.34 8.72
CA LEU A 84 -22.59 -5.71 7.78
C LEU A 84 -23.09 -6.73 6.74
N ASP A 85 -23.82 -7.77 7.19
CA ASP A 85 -24.48 -8.73 6.30
C ASP A 85 -25.47 -8.06 5.34
N GLY A 86 -26.11 -6.97 5.78
CA GLY A 86 -27.00 -6.18 4.95
C GLY A 86 -26.30 -5.39 3.87
N LEU A 87 -25.15 -4.81 4.21
CA LEU A 87 -24.28 -4.17 3.24
C LEU A 87 -23.75 -5.20 2.23
N GLU A 88 -23.25 -6.36 2.69
CA GLU A 88 -22.80 -7.43 1.78
C GLU A 88 -23.92 -7.89 0.85
N ALA A 89 -25.14 -8.13 1.37
CA ALA A 89 -26.29 -8.54 0.57
C ALA A 89 -26.73 -7.47 -0.44
N LEU A 90 -26.64 -6.18 -0.08
CA LEU A 90 -26.98 -5.08 -0.98
C LEU A 90 -26.08 -5.04 -2.23
N PHE A 91 -24.81 -5.40 -2.07
CA PHE A 91 -23.80 -5.31 -3.14
C PHE A 91 -23.36 -6.68 -3.69
N ALA A 92 -24.00 -7.78 -3.29
CA ALA A 92 -23.62 -9.14 -3.67
C ALA A 92 -23.61 -9.38 -5.19
N ASP A 93 -24.61 -8.81 -5.88
CA ASP A 93 -24.76 -8.94 -7.33
C ASP A 93 -24.06 -7.83 -8.13
N VAL A 94 -23.35 -6.92 -7.45
CA VAL A 94 -22.60 -5.85 -8.10
C VAL A 94 -21.22 -6.37 -8.45
N PRO A 95 -20.93 -6.64 -9.73
CA PRO A 95 -19.59 -7.09 -10.11
C PRO A 95 -18.56 -6.00 -9.78
N PRO A 96 -17.31 -6.37 -9.42
CA PRO A 96 -16.25 -5.40 -9.26
C PRO A 96 -16.15 -4.53 -10.52
N PRO A 97 -16.37 -3.22 -10.43
CA PRO A 97 -16.39 -2.36 -11.60
C PRO A 97 -14.99 -2.30 -12.17
N LYS A 98 -14.87 -2.39 -13.50
CA LYS A 98 -13.59 -2.39 -14.20
C LYS A 98 -13.07 -0.98 -14.48
N ASP A 99 -13.98 -0.02 -14.63
CA ASP A 99 -13.67 1.34 -15.08
C ASP A 99 -14.14 2.42 -14.08
N ASN A 100 -14.45 2.04 -12.83
CA ASN A 100 -14.89 2.97 -11.78
C ASN A 100 -14.15 2.73 -10.47
N ASP A 101 -13.06 3.48 -10.27
CA ASP A 101 -12.18 3.35 -9.12
C ASP A 101 -12.86 3.69 -7.79
N LYS A 102 -13.84 4.61 -7.79
CA LYS A 102 -14.57 4.98 -6.56
C LYS A 102 -15.45 3.84 -6.08
N GLN A 103 -16.23 3.26 -7.00
CA GLN A 103 -17.07 2.09 -6.70
C GLN A 103 -16.22 0.88 -6.35
N TYR A 104 -15.12 0.64 -7.09
CA TYR A 104 -14.18 -0.43 -6.78
C TYR A 104 -13.64 -0.31 -5.36
N LYS A 105 -13.17 0.89 -4.98
CA LYS A 105 -12.66 1.14 -3.64
C LYS A 105 -13.73 0.90 -2.57
N ALA A 106 -14.96 1.40 -2.77
CA ALA A 106 -16.02 1.25 -1.77
C ALA A 106 -16.41 -0.23 -1.57
N LEU A 107 -16.52 -1.02 -2.64
CA LEU A 107 -16.75 -2.46 -2.56
C LEU A 107 -15.58 -3.20 -1.91
N ARG A 108 -14.34 -2.77 -2.19
CA ARG A 108 -13.14 -3.33 -1.57
C ARG A 108 -13.11 -3.09 -0.07
N ASP A 109 -13.42 -1.87 0.37
CA ASP A 109 -13.51 -1.51 1.78
C ASP A 109 -14.60 -2.36 2.49
N LEU A 110 -15.75 -2.59 1.84
CA LEU A 110 -16.82 -3.46 2.34
C LEU A 110 -16.34 -4.90 2.51
N LYS A 111 -15.74 -5.49 1.47
CA LYS A 111 -15.22 -6.86 1.53
C LYS A 111 -14.20 -7.03 2.65
N ARG A 112 -13.26 -6.08 2.79
CA ARG A 112 -12.24 -6.13 3.86
C ARG A 112 -12.85 -6.02 5.25
N ALA A 113 -13.78 -5.10 5.46
CA ALA A 113 -14.48 -4.95 6.73
C ALA A 113 -15.22 -6.24 7.12
N ALA A 114 -15.91 -6.87 6.17
CA ALA A 114 -16.61 -8.14 6.38
C ALA A 114 -15.67 -9.30 6.74
N VAL A 115 -14.57 -9.43 5.99
CA VAL A 115 -13.53 -10.44 6.26
C VAL A 115 -12.92 -10.23 7.65
N GLU A 116 -12.53 -8.99 8.00
CA GLU A 116 -11.89 -8.71 9.28
C GLU A 116 -12.85 -8.93 10.46
N HIS A 117 -14.10 -8.51 10.34
CA HIS A 117 -15.10 -8.73 11.39
C HIS A 117 -15.40 -10.22 11.59
N ARG A 118 -15.63 -10.99 10.51
CA ARG A 118 -15.85 -12.44 10.57
C ARG A 118 -14.63 -13.19 11.10
N ALA A 119 -13.43 -12.79 10.69
CA ALA A 119 -12.20 -13.36 11.22
C ALA A 119 -12.10 -13.10 12.73
N SER A 120 -12.42 -11.89 13.19
CA SER A 120 -12.38 -11.55 14.61
C SER A 120 -13.36 -12.38 15.44
N ALA A 121 -14.60 -12.55 14.97
CA ALA A 121 -15.61 -13.38 15.63
C ALA A 121 -15.17 -14.85 15.78
N ASN A 122 -14.46 -15.38 14.78
CA ASN A 122 -13.92 -16.74 14.79
C ASN A 122 -12.53 -16.83 15.45
N LYS A 123 -11.98 -15.71 15.95
CA LYS A 123 -10.61 -15.58 16.49
C LYS A 123 -9.51 -15.83 15.47
N HIS A 124 -9.77 -15.74 14.17
CA HIS A 124 -8.75 -15.90 13.13
C HIS A 124 -7.91 -14.62 12.92
N SER A 125 -6.73 -14.80 12.35
CA SER A 125 -5.88 -13.70 11.87
C SER A 125 -6.15 -13.42 10.39
N VAL A 126 -6.01 -12.15 9.98
CA VAL A 126 -6.10 -11.71 8.58
C VAL A 126 -4.74 -11.24 8.08
N MET A 127 -4.51 -11.28 6.77
CA MET A 127 -3.25 -10.81 6.21
C MET A 127 -3.15 -9.28 6.32
N ASP A 128 -2.25 -8.80 7.18
CA ASP A 128 -1.99 -7.37 7.35
C ASP A 128 -1.14 -6.83 6.19
N ASN A 129 -0.06 -7.53 5.88
CA ASN A 129 0.78 -7.20 4.75
C ASN A 129 1.47 -8.42 4.18
N ALA A 130 1.63 -8.42 2.86
CA ALA A 130 2.66 -9.18 2.19
C ALA A 130 3.43 -8.24 1.26
N ARG A 131 4.75 -8.38 1.25
CA ARG A 131 5.63 -7.54 0.46
C ARG A 131 6.82 -8.31 -0.07
N PHE A 132 7.14 -8.03 -1.32
CA PHE A 132 8.41 -8.37 -1.92
C PHE A 132 9.23 -7.08 -2.06
N GLU A 133 10.43 -7.05 -1.49
CA GLU A 133 11.32 -5.89 -1.60
C GLU A 133 12.58 -6.28 -2.37
N THR A 134 12.95 -5.44 -3.34
CA THR A 134 14.24 -5.51 -4.02
C THR A 134 14.95 -4.16 -3.92
N SER A 135 16.26 -4.19 -3.79
CA SER A 135 17.08 -2.97 -3.70
C SER A 135 18.17 -2.97 -4.79
N LYS A 136 18.43 -1.79 -5.35
CA LYS A 136 19.50 -1.52 -6.31
C LYS A 136 20.39 -0.39 -5.81
N THR A 137 21.69 -0.66 -5.76
CA THR A 137 22.75 0.30 -5.42
C THR A 137 23.45 0.80 -6.69
N ASN A 138 24.41 1.72 -6.52
CA ASN A 138 25.25 2.24 -7.60
C ASN A 138 24.41 2.84 -8.73
N LEU A 139 23.52 3.76 -8.35
CA LEU A 139 22.71 4.54 -9.28
C LEU A 139 23.35 5.91 -9.60
N SER A 140 24.40 6.28 -8.88
CA SER A 140 25.15 7.53 -9.08
C SER A 140 25.76 7.61 -10.48
N GLY A 141 25.68 8.78 -11.11
CA GLY A 141 26.25 9.03 -12.44
C GLY A 141 25.52 8.36 -13.60
N LEU A 142 24.39 7.70 -13.33
CA LEU A 142 23.48 7.22 -14.37
C LEU A 142 22.50 8.33 -14.76
N THR A 143 22.09 8.34 -16.02
CA THR A 143 20.97 9.19 -16.47
C THR A 143 19.65 8.73 -15.84
N SER A 144 18.64 9.60 -15.78
CA SER A 144 17.31 9.30 -15.24
C SER A 144 16.69 8.07 -15.92
N GLU A 145 16.86 7.93 -17.24
CA GLU A 145 16.39 6.77 -17.99
C GLU A 145 17.16 5.49 -17.64
N SER A 146 18.48 5.57 -17.49
CA SER A 146 19.30 4.44 -17.05
C SER A 146 18.97 4.01 -15.62
N ILE A 147 18.72 4.97 -14.72
CA ILE A 147 18.29 4.73 -13.34
C ILE A 147 16.94 3.99 -13.35
N LEU A 148 15.94 4.55 -14.03
CA LEU A 148 14.60 3.98 -14.08
C LEU A 148 14.63 2.57 -14.69
N THR A 149 15.35 2.39 -15.79
CA THR A 149 15.52 1.07 -16.43
C THR A 149 16.16 0.05 -15.47
N LYS A 150 17.21 0.44 -14.75
CA LYS A 150 17.92 -0.44 -13.80
C LYS A 150 17.08 -0.79 -12.56
N ILE A 151 16.23 0.15 -12.10
CA ILE A 151 15.28 -0.09 -11.01
C ILE A 151 14.19 -1.05 -11.48
N MET A 152 13.57 -0.78 -12.63
CA MET A 152 12.43 -1.55 -13.12
C MET A 152 12.82 -2.96 -13.56
N SER A 153 14.01 -3.14 -14.13
CA SER A 153 14.54 -4.48 -14.44
C SER A 153 14.73 -5.35 -13.19
N SER A 154 14.90 -4.76 -12.01
CA SER A 154 15.09 -5.49 -10.76
C SER A 154 13.84 -6.22 -10.27
N VAL A 155 12.66 -5.75 -10.69
CA VAL A 155 11.36 -6.29 -10.30
C VAL A 155 10.63 -6.99 -11.44
N ARG A 156 11.12 -6.86 -12.68
CA ARG A 156 10.44 -7.37 -13.89
C ARG A 156 9.99 -8.82 -13.74
N ASP A 157 10.85 -9.68 -13.22
CA ASP A 157 10.56 -11.12 -13.11
C ASP A 157 9.76 -11.49 -11.84
N ALA A 158 9.56 -10.53 -10.92
CA ALA A 158 8.82 -10.68 -9.67
C ALA A 158 7.49 -9.90 -9.64
N SER A 159 7.18 -9.12 -10.68
CA SER A 159 5.95 -8.34 -10.83
C SER A 159 5.15 -8.79 -12.05
N ALA A 160 3.88 -8.39 -12.12
CA ALA A 160 3.01 -8.75 -13.22
C ALA A 160 3.59 -8.28 -14.56
N PRO A 161 3.44 -9.05 -15.65
CA PRO A 161 3.91 -8.66 -16.97
C PRO A 161 3.46 -7.24 -17.35
N GLY A 162 4.45 -6.40 -17.70
CA GLY A 162 4.22 -5.01 -18.06
C GLY A 162 3.99 -4.04 -16.88
N ASN A 163 3.79 -4.49 -15.64
CA ASN A 163 3.57 -3.58 -14.49
C ASN A 163 4.78 -2.64 -14.30
N ALA A 164 6.00 -3.17 -14.31
CA ALA A 164 7.22 -2.35 -14.22
C ALA A 164 7.33 -1.33 -15.36
N ALA A 165 6.92 -1.69 -16.59
CA ALA A 165 6.93 -0.78 -17.74
C ALA A 165 5.87 0.32 -17.60
N ARG A 166 4.65 -0.01 -17.16
CA ARG A 166 3.57 0.95 -16.92
C ARG A 166 3.91 1.93 -15.81
N VAL A 167 4.54 1.45 -14.73
CA VAL A 167 5.01 2.31 -13.63
C VAL A 167 6.16 3.21 -14.09
N ALA A 168 7.10 2.70 -14.89
CA ALA A 168 8.14 3.52 -15.50
C ALA A 168 7.52 4.65 -16.33
N GLU A 169 6.56 4.32 -17.18
CA GLU A 169 5.89 5.28 -18.04
C GLU A 169 5.10 6.32 -17.23
N PHE A 170 4.39 5.88 -16.18
CA PHE A 170 3.73 6.78 -15.25
C PHE A 170 4.71 7.79 -14.62
N MET A 171 5.90 7.33 -14.21
CA MET A 171 6.95 8.20 -13.67
C MET A 171 7.54 9.16 -14.71
N ARG A 172 7.63 8.75 -15.99
CA ARG A 172 8.12 9.60 -17.08
C ARG A 172 7.14 10.69 -17.46
N GLN A 173 5.85 10.46 -17.30
CA GLN A 173 4.82 11.42 -17.68
C GLN A 173 4.58 12.48 -16.58
N ASP A 174 4.87 12.14 -15.32
CA ASP A 174 4.68 13.05 -14.20
C ASP A 174 5.90 13.99 -13.99
N PRO A 175 5.73 15.33 -14.07
CA PRO A 175 6.84 16.29 -13.92
C PRO A 175 7.58 16.20 -12.58
N LYS A 176 6.88 15.91 -11.48
CA LYS A 176 7.45 15.86 -10.13
C LYS A 176 8.30 14.59 -9.96
N LEU A 177 7.84 13.47 -10.47
CA LEU A 177 8.59 12.21 -10.45
C LEU A 177 9.81 12.27 -11.38
N ARG A 178 9.71 12.93 -12.54
CA ARG A 178 10.86 13.22 -13.40
C ARG A 178 11.90 14.10 -12.71
N ALA A 179 11.48 15.16 -12.02
CA ALA A 179 12.38 16.03 -11.28
C ALA A 179 13.17 15.24 -10.22
N MET A 180 12.48 14.37 -9.47
CA MET A 180 13.14 13.45 -8.52
C MET A 180 14.17 12.56 -9.21
N LEU A 181 13.84 11.95 -10.37
CA LEU A 181 14.80 11.13 -11.12
C LEU A 181 15.99 11.95 -11.63
N LYS A 182 15.81 13.24 -11.91
CA LYS A 182 16.88 14.15 -12.34
C LYS A 182 17.83 14.47 -11.20
N GLU A 183 17.29 14.73 -10.01
CA GLU A 183 18.08 14.94 -8.79
C GLU A 183 18.90 13.69 -8.41
N MET A 184 18.42 12.49 -8.74
CA MET A 184 19.17 11.25 -8.54
C MET A 184 20.41 11.14 -9.42
N GLU A 185 20.42 11.70 -10.64
CA GLU A 185 21.57 11.58 -11.57
C GLU A 185 22.86 12.14 -10.95
N GLY A 186 22.74 13.26 -10.24
CA GLY A 186 23.86 13.97 -9.62
C GLY A 186 24.23 13.49 -8.21
N SER A 187 23.49 12.52 -7.65
CA SER A 187 23.69 12.09 -6.26
C SER A 187 24.66 10.91 -6.18
N ILE A 188 25.72 11.05 -5.37
CA ILE A 188 26.66 9.97 -5.06
C ILE A 188 26.02 9.06 -3.99
N GLY A 189 26.25 7.75 -4.03
CA GLY A 189 25.74 6.85 -2.99
C GLY A 189 24.23 6.62 -3.01
N THR A 190 23.57 6.86 -4.13
CA THR A 190 22.12 6.65 -4.28
C THR A 190 21.76 5.17 -4.37
N LEU A 191 20.76 4.78 -3.57
CA LEU A 191 20.14 3.46 -3.56
C LEU A 191 18.64 3.60 -3.81
N ALA A 192 18.06 2.71 -4.60
CA ALA A 192 16.62 2.59 -4.76
C ALA A 192 16.12 1.28 -4.19
N ARG A 193 14.97 1.30 -3.53
CA ARG A 193 14.25 0.12 -3.08
C ARG A 193 12.86 0.11 -3.69
N VAL A 194 12.53 -0.96 -4.39
CA VAL A 194 11.19 -1.21 -4.91
C VAL A 194 10.51 -2.21 -3.99
N ARG A 195 9.28 -1.90 -3.59
CA ARG A 195 8.40 -2.80 -2.86
C ARG A 195 7.23 -3.17 -3.76
N LEU A 196 7.00 -4.46 -3.92
CA LEU A 196 5.79 -5.03 -4.49
C LEU A 196 4.81 -5.40 -3.37
N GLU A 197 3.53 -5.41 -3.71
CA GLU A 197 2.45 -5.95 -2.91
C GLU A 197 1.56 -6.87 -3.75
N PRO A 198 0.84 -7.82 -3.13
CA PRO A 198 -0.20 -8.57 -3.81
C PRO A 198 -1.29 -7.67 -4.39
N LYS A 199 -1.83 -8.05 -5.55
CA LYS A 199 -3.10 -7.54 -6.07
C LYS A 199 -4.25 -7.95 -5.16
N ASP A 200 -5.35 -7.22 -5.26
CA ASP A 200 -6.50 -7.42 -4.38
C ASP A 200 -7.09 -8.83 -4.47
N SER A 201 -7.07 -9.46 -5.66
CA SER A 201 -7.47 -10.86 -5.90
C SER A 201 -6.68 -11.87 -5.06
N LEU A 202 -5.36 -11.72 -4.99
CA LEU A 202 -4.51 -12.60 -4.20
C LEU A 202 -4.71 -12.40 -2.71
N VAL A 203 -4.90 -11.15 -2.27
CA VAL A 203 -5.26 -10.86 -0.86
C VAL A 203 -6.55 -11.58 -0.50
N ASP A 204 -7.58 -11.48 -1.35
CA ASP A 204 -8.87 -12.13 -1.12
C ASP A 204 -8.75 -13.65 -1.02
N LYS A 205 -7.99 -14.27 -1.93
CA LYS A 205 -7.72 -15.71 -1.89
C LYS A 205 -6.99 -16.14 -0.61
N ILE A 206 -6.06 -15.32 -0.14
CA ILE A 206 -5.33 -15.58 1.10
C ILE A 206 -6.27 -15.47 2.30
N ASP A 207 -7.07 -14.41 2.38
CA ASP A 207 -7.99 -14.18 3.48
C ASP A 207 -9.09 -15.25 3.53
N GLU A 208 -9.66 -15.65 2.39
CA GLU A 208 -10.63 -16.74 2.29
C GLU A 208 -10.04 -18.08 2.74
N GLY A 209 -8.81 -18.40 2.31
CA GLY A 209 -8.12 -19.61 2.78
C GLY A 209 -7.77 -19.59 4.26
N SER A 210 -7.41 -18.42 4.80
CA SER A 210 -7.13 -18.24 6.23
C SER A 210 -8.40 -18.36 7.08
N LEU A 211 -9.53 -17.82 6.62
CA LEU A 211 -10.84 -17.95 7.26
C LEU A 211 -11.31 -19.42 7.29
N ASN A 212 -11.15 -20.13 6.17
CA ASN A 212 -11.59 -21.53 6.05
C ASN A 212 -10.62 -22.52 6.72
N GLY A 213 -9.49 -22.05 7.27
CA GLY A 213 -8.44 -22.89 7.86
C GLY A 213 -7.70 -23.77 6.86
N THR A 214 -7.85 -23.52 5.55
CA THR A 214 -7.24 -24.30 4.46
C THR A 214 -5.89 -23.76 4.01
N MET A 215 -5.51 -22.54 4.42
CA MET A 215 -4.25 -21.90 4.03
C MET A 215 -3.06 -22.43 4.83
N THR A 216 -2.19 -23.22 4.19
CA THR A 216 -0.90 -23.60 4.77
C THR A 216 0.19 -22.55 4.48
N GLN A 217 1.30 -22.62 5.22
CA GLN A 217 2.47 -21.77 4.95
C GLN A 217 3.08 -22.03 3.55
N SER A 218 3.01 -23.27 3.06
CA SER A 218 3.49 -23.64 1.72
C SER A 218 2.61 -23.04 0.63
N ASP A 219 1.29 -23.10 0.82
CA ASP A 219 0.33 -22.49 -0.11
C ASP A 219 0.54 -20.97 -0.17
N LEU A 220 0.69 -20.32 0.98
CA LEU A 220 0.96 -18.89 1.05
C LEU A 220 2.27 -18.51 0.34
N SER A 221 3.34 -19.29 0.56
CA SER A 221 4.63 -19.03 -0.10
C SER A 221 4.49 -19.14 -1.62
N SER A 222 3.82 -20.19 -2.09
CA SER A 222 3.55 -20.41 -3.53
C SER A 222 2.70 -19.31 -4.14
N LEU A 223 1.69 -18.83 -3.40
CA LEU A 223 0.82 -17.72 -3.81
C LEU A 223 1.59 -16.40 -3.93
N LEU A 224 2.50 -16.13 -2.99
CA LEU A 224 3.33 -14.92 -3.01
C LEU A 224 4.47 -14.96 -4.04
N GLU A 225 4.79 -16.14 -4.56
CA GLU A 225 5.74 -16.32 -5.66
C GLU A 225 5.12 -16.07 -7.04
N ASP A 226 3.78 -16.08 -7.15
CA ASP A 226 3.11 -15.77 -8.42
C ASP A 226 3.27 -14.29 -8.76
N ARG A 227 4.21 -14.01 -9.67
CA ARG A 227 4.49 -12.65 -10.14
C ARG A 227 3.28 -11.99 -10.78
N ASN A 228 2.34 -12.72 -11.38
CA ASN A 228 1.18 -12.13 -12.06
C ASN A 228 0.23 -11.42 -11.08
N GLU A 229 0.29 -11.85 -9.82
CA GLU A 229 -0.49 -11.32 -8.71
C GLU A 229 0.28 -10.24 -7.93
N MET A 230 1.46 -9.82 -8.38
CA MET A 230 2.28 -8.81 -7.69
C MET A 230 2.37 -7.51 -8.48
N ARG A 231 2.20 -6.38 -7.80
CA ARG A 231 2.32 -5.02 -8.38
C ARG A 231 3.26 -4.14 -7.58
N ILE A 232 3.89 -3.17 -8.23
CA ILE A 232 4.77 -2.20 -7.56
C ILE A 232 3.93 -1.28 -6.66
N LYS A 233 4.08 -1.42 -5.35
CA LYS A 233 3.47 -0.52 -4.36
C LYS A 233 4.27 0.75 -4.17
N ARG A 234 5.59 0.63 -4.09
CA ARG A 234 6.42 1.73 -3.60
C ARG A 234 7.80 1.73 -4.21
N LEU A 235 8.29 2.91 -4.52
CA LEU A 235 9.70 3.20 -4.78
C LEU A 235 10.23 4.12 -3.69
N VAL A 236 11.31 3.72 -3.04
CA VAL A 236 12.03 4.56 -2.06
C VAL A 236 13.43 4.81 -2.56
N VAL A 237 13.81 6.08 -2.61
CA VAL A 237 15.15 6.53 -2.97
C VAL A 237 15.86 6.96 -1.70
N PHE A 238 17.08 6.47 -1.56
CA PHE A 238 17.97 6.78 -0.46
C PHE A 238 19.28 7.37 -0.96
N HIS A 239 19.89 8.19 -0.12
CA HIS A 239 21.26 8.64 -0.24
C HIS A 239 22.04 8.05 0.95
N THR A 240 23.09 7.29 0.66
CA THR A 240 23.99 6.75 1.68
C THR A 240 25.29 7.54 1.64
N ALA A 241 25.60 8.24 2.73
CA ALA A 241 26.90 8.85 2.97
C ALA A 241 27.63 8.08 4.06
N THR A 242 28.91 7.78 3.83
CA THR A 242 29.86 7.44 4.90
C THR A 242 30.14 8.73 5.66
N GLN A 243 29.77 8.82 6.94
CA GLN A 243 29.86 10.08 7.67
C GLN A 243 31.24 10.27 8.32
N ALA A 244 31.83 11.46 8.17
CA ALA A 244 32.83 12.03 9.08
C ALA A 244 32.10 12.78 10.22
N GLU A 245 32.65 12.67 11.43
CA GLU A 245 32.11 12.80 12.80
C GLU A 245 30.99 13.79 13.20
N ASN A 246 30.44 14.67 12.34
CA ASN A 246 29.58 15.79 12.79
C ASN A 246 28.28 15.99 11.98
N PHE A 247 27.39 15.00 11.85
CA PHE A 247 26.08 15.25 11.23
C PHE A 247 24.87 14.85 12.07
N THR A 248 23.99 15.83 12.27
CA THR A 248 22.73 15.77 13.00
C THR A 248 21.56 15.82 12.01
N SER A 249 20.74 14.77 12.00
CA SER A 249 19.47 14.71 11.24
C SER A 249 18.35 14.24 12.16
N PRO A 250 17.12 14.75 12.02
CA PRO A 250 16.00 14.40 12.90
C PRO A 250 15.42 13.00 12.66
N THR A 251 15.81 12.24 11.63
CA THR A 251 15.37 10.82 11.48
C THR A 251 16.27 9.96 10.56
N PRO A 252 17.51 9.61 10.98
CA PRO A 252 18.35 8.67 10.25
C PRO A 252 17.93 7.21 10.49
N LEU A 253 17.97 6.37 9.45
CA LEU A 253 18.06 4.91 9.61
C LEU A 253 19.55 4.56 9.67
N VAL A 254 20.04 4.27 10.87
CA VAL A 254 21.42 3.83 11.09
C VAL A 254 21.49 2.34 10.77
N SER A 255 22.34 1.94 9.82
CA SER A 255 22.62 0.52 9.54
C SER A 255 24.08 0.21 9.80
N TYR A 256 24.32 -0.73 10.72
CA TYR A 256 25.63 -1.31 11.00
C TYR A 256 25.82 -2.56 10.15
N ASN A 257 26.87 -2.61 9.32
CA ASN A 257 27.37 -3.84 8.74
C ASN A 257 28.72 -4.16 9.39
N SER A 258 28.90 -5.40 9.80
CA SER A 258 30.07 -5.93 10.50
C SER A 258 31.36 -5.68 9.69
N GLY A 259 32.22 -4.80 10.20
CA GLY A 259 33.50 -4.41 9.59
C GLY A 259 33.63 -2.90 9.33
N ALA A 260 33.84 -2.13 10.38
CA ALA A 260 34.46 -0.79 10.38
C ALA A 260 33.84 0.42 9.65
N ASN A 261 32.69 0.36 8.98
CA ASN A 261 32.08 1.56 8.35
C ASN A 261 30.65 1.86 8.83
N MET A 262 30.47 2.98 9.54
CA MET A 262 29.15 3.53 9.87
C MET A 262 28.61 4.29 8.64
N SER A 263 27.54 3.76 8.05
CA SER A 263 26.87 4.38 6.90
C SER A 263 25.54 5.00 7.33
N VAL A 264 25.36 6.29 7.05
CA VAL A 264 24.11 7.00 7.32
C VAL A 264 23.29 7.02 6.04
N THR A 265 22.09 6.42 6.10
CA THR A 265 21.18 6.37 4.96
C THR A 265 20.02 7.34 5.16
N LYS A 266 19.95 8.37 4.31
CA LYS A 266 18.88 9.37 4.26
C LYS A 266 17.84 9.00 3.20
N THR A 267 16.55 9.12 3.51
CA THR A 267 15.48 8.93 2.50
C THR A 267 15.30 10.23 1.72
N LEU A 268 15.58 10.22 0.42
CA LEU A 268 15.40 11.38 -0.46
C LEU A 268 13.93 11.52 -0.88
N GLY A 269 13.34 10.40 -1.32
CA GLY A 269 11.96 10.37 -1.79
C GLY A 269 11.31 9.01 -1.59
N ARG A 270 10.01 9.02 -1.34
CA ARG A 270 9.17 7.83 -1.17
C ARG A 270 7.90 8.05 -1.99
N ILE A 271 7.75 7.25 -3.04
CA ILE A 271 6.57 7.22 -3.88
C ILE A 271 5.73 6.01 -3.48
N ASN A 272 4.49 6.22 -3.04
CA ASN A 272 3.52 5.14 -2.88
C ASN A 272 2.52 5.21 -4.03
N PHE A 273 2.51 4.22 -4.90
CA PHE A 273 1.56 4.15 -6.02
C PHE A 273 0.17 3.75 -5.51
N VAL A 274 -0.84 4.42 -6.06
CA VAL A 274 -2.26 4.16 -5.82
C VAL A 274 -2.84 3.53 -7.07
N TYR A 275 -3.64 2.49 -6.87
CA TYR A 275 -4.28 1.72 -7.92
C TYR A 275 -5.79 1.73 -7.69
N GLY A 276 -6.54 1.65 -8.79
CA GLY A 276 -7.99 1.56 -8.79
C GLY A 276 -8.48 0.17 -9.19
N ALA A 277 -9.54 0.14 -9.97
CA ALA A 277 -10.10 -1.09 -10.52
C ALA A 277 -9.09 -1.83 -11.41
N ASP A 278 -8.38 -1.10 -12.27
CA ASP A 278 -7.22 -1.63 -12.99
C ASP A 278 -6.03 -1.74 -12.03
N GLN A 279 -5.80 -2.96 -11.56
CA GLN A 279 -4.74 -3.28 -10.62
C GLN A 279 -3.34 -3.33 -11.26
N ASP A 280 -3.24 -3.20 -12.59
CA ASP A 280 -1.98 -3.23 -13.35
C ASP A 280 -1.45 -1.83 -13.67
N LYS A 281 -2.27 -0.79 -13.55
CA LYS A 281 -1.94 0.60 -13.88
C LYS A 281 -2.15 1.54 -12.67
N PRO A 282 -1.11 2.26 -12.22
CA PRO A 282 -1.29 3.30 -11.21
C PRO A 282 -2.22 4.41 -11.72
N ILE A 283 -3.10 4.88 -10.85
CA ILE A 283 -3.99 6.03 -11.09
C ILE A 283 -3.49 7.31 -10.38
N GLY A 284 -2.51 7.15 -9.49
CA GLY A 284 -1.97 8.25 -8.70
C GLY A 284 -0.85 7.78 -7.78
N TYR A 285 -0.36 8.69 -6.95
CA TYR A 285 0.66 8.40 -5.95
C TYR A 285 0.61 9.37 -4.77
N THR A 286 1.15 8.95 -3.63
CA THR A 286 1.63 9.89 -2.61
C THR A 286 3.15 10.00 -2.71
N PHE A 287 3.67 11.18 -2.41
CA PHE A 287 5.11 11.43 -2.44
C PHE A 287 5.56 12.14 -1.19
N ASP A 288 6.36 11.44 -0.40
CA ASP A 288 6.91 11.89 0.86
C ASP A 288 8.45 11.92 0.80
N GLY A 289 9.09 12.68 1.68
CA GLY A 289 10.55 12.75 1.78
C GLY A 289 11.10 14.16 1.57
N GLU A 290 12.41 14.31 1.58
CA GLU A 290 13.04 15.62 1.42
C GLU A 290 12.67 16.27 0.08
N LEU A 291 12.70 15.49 -1.00
CA LEU A 291 12.38 15.95 -2.35
C LEU A 291 10.89 16.25 -2.55
N SER A 292 10.03 15.84 -1.61
CA SER A 292 8.60 16.19 -1.63
C SER A 292 8.32 17.59 -1.09
N ARG A 293 9.29 18.18 -0.38
CA ARG A 293 9.15 19.49 0.24
C ARG A 293 9.39 20.59 -0.81
N PRO A 294 8.69 21.73 -0.70
CA PRO A 294 8.97 22.89 -1.54
C PRO A 294 10.46 23.26 -1.47
N SER A 295 11.07 23.59 -2.61
CA SER A 295 12.45 24.07 -2.65
C SER A 295 12.63 25.32 -1.78
N ALA A 296 13.85 25.61 -1.34
CA ALA A 296 14.13 26.83 -0.57
C ALA A 296 13.60 28.09 -1.28
N SER A 297 13.79 28.16 -2.60
CA SER A 297 13.26 29.24 -3.45
C SER A 297 11.73 29.32 -3.48
N LEU A 298 11.03 28.18 -3.48
CA LEU A 298 9.56 28.16 -3.45
C LEU A 298 9.03 28.53 -2.05
N ARG A 299 9.77 28.21 -0.99
CA ARG A 299 9.45 28.63 0.38
C ARG A 299 9.70 30.12 0.59
N GLU A 300 10.74 30.66 -0.05
CA GLU A 300 11.07 32.08 -0.04
C GLU A 300 10.01 32.87 -0.82
N ALA A 301 9.68 32.44 -2.05
CA ALA A 301 8.60 33.04 -2.85
C ALA A 301 7.22 32.93 -2.16
N ALA A 302 6.87 31.78 -1.56
CA ALA A 302 5.64 31.65 -0.79
C ALA A 302 5.67 32.49 0.51
N GLY A 303 6.85 32.68 1.10
CA GLY A 303 7.08 33.55 2.23
C GLY A 303 6.88 35.03 1.87
N ASP A 304 7.35 35.44 0.70
CA ASP A 304 7.21 36.81 0.20
C ASP A 304 5.77 37.10 -0.23
N LEU A 305 5.10 36.17 -0.89
CA LEU A 305 3.66 36.26 -1.19
C LEU A 305 2.81 36.38 0.09
N LYS A 306 3.19 35.67 1.16
CA LYS A 306 2.52 35.77 2.46
C LYS A 306 2.80 37.12 3.15
N LYS A 307 4.00 37.70 3.00
CA LYS A 307 4.30 39.06 3.48
C LYS A 307 3.51 40.13 2.71
N GLU A 308 3.20 39.87 1.45
CA GLU A 308 2.36 40.72 0.60
C GLU A 308 0.85 40.52 0.83
N GLY A 309 0.45 39.67 1.78
CA GLY A 309 -0.95 39.47 2.18
C GLY A 309 -1.71 38.45 1.34
N PHE A 310 -1.05 37.69 0.47
CA PHE A 310 -1.67 36.61 -0.28
C PHE A 310 -1.60 35.29 0.49
N GLU A 311 -2.77 34.71 0.81
CA GLU A 311 -2.85 33.36 1.35
C GLU A 311 -2.84 32.33 0.21
N LEU A 312 -1.80 31.50 0.18
CA LEU A 312 -1.80 30.27 -0.63
C LEU A 312 -2.66 29.23 0.09
N LYS A 313 -3.82 28.88 -0.50
CA LYS A 313 -4.60 27.73 -0.03
C LYS A 313 -3.81 26.45 -0.24
N SER A 314 -3.53 25.77 0.86
CA SER A 314 -2.98 24.41 0.94
C SER A 314 -3.96 23.36 0.46
#